data_AF-A0A9D2CE87-F1
#
_entry.id   AF-A0A9D2CE87-F1
#
_cell.length_a   1.000
_cell.length_b   1.000
_cell.length_c   1.000
_cell.angle_alpha   90.00
_cell.angle_beta   90.00
_cell.angle_gamma   90.00
#
_symmetry.space_group_name_H-M   'P 1'
#
loop_
_entity.id
_entity.type
_entity.pdbx_description
1 polymer ?
#
loop_
_entity_poly.entity_id
_entity_poly.type
_entity_poly.pdbx_seq_one_letter_code
_entity_poly.pdbx_strand_id
1 'polypeptide(L)'
;MRPLLCALVILLLLCACSSNESGVKQVEYGGKTFVVDTEAGTITFDDQVYRYEGSGKSAEFTYPDGSTFWWRQQGNMGHGGWSADYDPGAHGYISGDTLLEVLRELEPSTVKNGEQFLAGVVLVLVGAVNAIAPAMVWAMSYGWRFKNAEPSDAALVIYRFGGIVACVIGAFLVLFSF
;
A
#
# COMPACT_ATOMS: atom_id res chain seq x y z
N MET A 1 11.00 13.44 -30.41
CA MET A 1 11.53 12.24 -29.71
C MET A 1 12.50 12.56 -28.56
N ARG A 2 13.30 13.63 -28.61
CA ARG A 2 14.29 13.97 -27.56
C ARG A 2 13.73 14.46 -26.20
N PRO A 3 12.61 15.22 -26.10
CA PRO A 3 12.10 15.65 -24.78
C PRO A 3 11.37 14.53 -24.02
N LEU A 4 10.81 13.55 -24.75
CA LEU A 4 10.16 12.36 -24.19
C LEU A 4 11.17 11.41 -23.53
N LEU A 5 12.39 11.31 -24.07
CA LEU A 5 13.45 10.48 -23.52
C LEU A 5 14.00 11.07 -22.20
N CYS A 6 14.14 12.39 -22.12
CA CYS A 6 14.58 13.08 -20.90
C CYS A 6 13.55 12.99 -19.76
N ALA A 7 12.26 13.10 -20.08
CA ALA A 7 11.19 12.93 -19.10
C ALA A 7 11.15 11.50 -18.53
N LEU A 8 11.38 10.47 -19.37
CA LEU A 8 11.44 9.07 -18.96
C LEU A 8 12.64 8.79 -18.02
N VAL A 9 13.79 9.38 -18.29
CA VAL A 9 15.02 9.22 -17.49
C VAL A 9 14.90 9.92 -16.13
N ILE A 10 14.26 11.09 -16.06
CA ILE A 10 14.00 11.79 -14.79
C ILE A 10 12.98 11.02 -13.94
N LEU A 11 11.98 10.38 -14.56
CA LEU A 11 11.01 9.50 -13.87
C LEU A 11 11.68 8.25 -13.27
N LEU A 12 12.73 7.72 -13.92
CA LEU A 12 13.48 6.55 -13.45
C LEU A 12 14.50 6.89 -12.35
N LEU A 13 14.98 8.14 -12.27
CA LEU A 13 15.98 8.59 -11.29
C LEU A 13 15.38 8.95 -9.92
N LEU A 14 14.05 9.08 -9.79
CA LEU A 14 13.36 9.40 -8.54
C LEU A 14 13.12 8.19 -7.62
N CYS A 15 13.48 6.96 -8.03
CA CYS A 15 13.24 5.74 -7.26
C CYS A 15 14.42 5.29 -6.36
N ALA A 16 15.49 6.09 -6.23
CA ALA A 16 16.70 5.67 -5.52
C ALA A 16 17.08 6.62 -4.39
N CYS A 17 16.34 6.56 -3.28
CA CYS A 17 16.81 6.99 -1.97
C CYS A 17 16.17 6.09 -0.92
N SER A 18 16.75 4.92 -0.67
CA SER A 18 16.51 4.19 0.58
C SER A 18 17.65 4.55 1.53
N SER A 19 17.38 5.44 2.48
CA SER A 19 18.24 5.59 3.66
C SER A 19 18.28 4.26 4.42
N ASN A 20 19.48 3.81 4.78
CA ASN A 20 19.65 2.66 5.67
C ASN A 20 19.10 3.02 7.05
N GLU A 21 17.85 2.65 7.30
CA GLU A 21 17.23 2.78 8.61
C GLU A 21 17.84 1.74 9.55
N SER A 22 18.29 2.19 10.71
CA SER A 22 18.73 1.33 11.81
C SER A 22 17.70 0.23 12.07
N GLY A 23 18.17 -1.01 12.28
CA GLY A 23 17.31 -2.16 12.60
C GLY A 23 16.49 -1.99 13.88
N VAL A 24 16.83 -1.01 14.73
CA VAL A 24 16.07 -0.64 15.94
C VAL A 24 15.14 0.54 15.64
N LYS A 25 13.85 0.38 15.95
CA LYS A 25 12.77 1.34 15.72
C LYS A 25 11.95 1.55 17.00
N GLN A 26 11.49 2.77 17.24
CA GLN A 26 10.49 3.05 18.27
C GLN A 26 9.10 3.06 17.63
N VAL A 27 8.16 2.35 18.24
CA VAL A 27 6.78 2.23 17.76
C VAL A 27 5.84 2.67 18.86
N GLU A 28 4.96 3.62 18.57
CA GLU A 28 3.93 4.06 19.51
C GLU A 28 2.61 3.39 19.16
N TYR A 29 2.02 2.66 20.12
CA TYR A 29 0.74 2.01 19.95
C TYR A 29 -0.05 2.02 21.26
N GLY A 30 -1.33 2.43 21.20
CA GLY A 30 -2.18 2.49 22.39
C GLY A 30 -1.66 3.41 23.51
N GLY A 31 -0.93 4.48 23.16
CA GLY A 31 -0.30 5.40 24.12
C GLY A 31 0.91 4.82 24.87
N LYS A 32 1.45 3.69 24.38
CA LYS A 32 2.68 3.06 24.87
C LYS A 32 3.76 3.12 23.79
N THR A 33 5.01 3.23 24.21
CA THR A 33 6.16 3.22 23.30
C THR A 33 6.92 1.91 23.45
N PHE A 34 7.11 1.23 22.32
CA PHE A 34 7.81 -0.04 22.20
C PHE A 34 9.12 0.17 21.47
N VAL A 35 10.17 -0.55 21.86
CA VAL A 35 11.43 -0.60 21.12
C VAL A 35 11.49 -1.92 20.38
N VAL A 36 11.50 -1.85 19.05
CA VAL A 36 11.54 -3.04 18.20
C VAL A 36 12.89 -3.14 17.51
N ASP A 37 13.59 -4.24 17.75
CA ASP A 37 14.82 -4.60 17.05
C ASP A 37 14.50 -5.66 16.01
N THR A 38 14.46 -5.21 14.76
CA THR A 38 14.14 -6.03 13.59
C THR A 38 15.25 -6.98 13.17
N GLU A 39 16.50 -6.74 13.61
CA GLU A 39 17.62 -7.63 13.34
C GLU A 39 17.68 -8.75 14.39
N ALA A 40 17.47 -8.41 15.67
CA ALA A 40 17.42 -9.37 16.76
C ALA A 40 16.10 -10.15 16.83
N GLY A 41 15.02 -9.61 16.23
CA GLY A 41 13.68 -10.17 16.30
C GLY A 41 13.08 -10.02 17.70
N THR A 42 13.18 -8.82 18.29
CA THR A 42 12.68 -8.55 19.64
C THR A 42 11.85 -7.28 19.72
N ILE A 43 10.86 -7.31 20.61
CA ILE A 43 10.07 -6.14 21.04
C ILE A 43 10.33 -5.96 22.53
N THR A 44 10.68 -4.75 22.95
CA THR A 44 10.95 -4.43 24.36
C THR A 44 9.94 -3.40 24.87
N PHE A 45 9.38 -3.67 26.05
CA PHE A 45 8.46 -2.79 26.78
C PHE A 45 8.62 -2.99 28.29
N ASP A 46 8.76 -1.91 29.07
CA ASP A 46 8.92 -1.94 30.55
C ASP A 46 9.89 -3.04 31.05
N ASP A 47 11.11 -3.06 30.50
CA ASP A 47 12.18 -4.05 30.76
C ASP A 47 11.87 -5.51 30.37
N GLN A 48 10.69 -5.80 29.83
CA GLN A 48 10.33 -7.10 29.29
C GLN A 48 10.73 -7.20 27.82
N VAL A 49 11.35 -8.32 27.46
CA VAL A 49 11.79 -8.59 26.08
C VAL A 49 10.99 -9.76 25.52
N TYR A 50 10.22 -9.48 24.47
CA TYR A 50 9.46 -10.45 23.71
C TYR A 50 10.21 -10.81 22.44
N ARG A 51 10.48 -12.09 22.21
CA ARG A 51 11.06 -12.54 20.93
C ARG A 51 9.93 -12.75 19.94
N TYR A 52 10.15 -12.39 18.68
CA TYR A 52 9.19 -12.65 17.62
C TYR A 52 9.85 -13.24 16.38
N GLU A 53 9.07 -14.01 15.64
CA GLU A 53 9.41 -14.50 14.31
C GLU A 53 8.28 -14.16 13.34
N GLY A 54 8.61 -13.71 12.13
CA GLY A 54 7.63 -13.35 11.11
C GLY A 54 7.36 -11.84 11.02
N SER A 55 6.11 -11.47 10.76
CA SER A 55 5.68 -10.09 10.47
C SER A 55 4.28 -9.77 11.01
N GLY A 56 3.82 -8.51 10.92
CA GLY A 56 2.50 -8.09 11.41
C GLY A 56 1.30 -8.83 10.80
N LYS A 57 1.48 -9.53 9.66
CA LYS A 57 0.46 -10.41 9.06
C LYS A 57 0.52 -11.83 9.59
N SER A 58 1.69 -12.31 10.00
CA SER A 58 1.88 -13.67 10.50
C SER A 58 3.11 -13.69 11.37
N ALA A 59 2.90 -13.76 12.69
CA ALA A 59 3.96 -13.74 13.67
C ALA A 59 3.73 -14.76 14.77
N GLU A 60 4.83 -15.18 15.37
CA GLU A 60 4.87 -15.97 16.58
C GLU A 60 5.72 -15.24 17.60
N PHE A 61 5.23 -15.16 18.84
CA PHE A 61 5.84 -14.43 19.93
C PHE A 61 6.16 -15.39 21.06
N THR A 62 7.37 -15.26 21.60
CA THR A 62 7.82 -15.94 22.82
C THR A 62 8.00 -14.92 23.93
N TYR A 63 7.37 -15.19 25.05
CA TYR A 63 7.36 -14.35 26.23
C TYR A 63 8.56 -14.64 27.15
N PRO A 64 8.88 -13.75 28.10
CA PRO A 64 9.99 -13.95 29.05
C PRO A 64 9.91 -15.26 29.85
N ASP A 65 8.70 -15.76 30.11
CA ASP A 65 8.44 -17.03 30.79
C ASP A 65 8.49 -18.26 29.87
N GLY A 66 8.66 -18.07 28.56
CA GLY A 66 8.67 -19.10 27.55
C GLY A 66 7.30 -19.43 26.95
N SER A 67 6.21 -18.85 27.46
CA SER A 67 4.87 -19.03 26.87
C SER A 67 4.83 -18.40 25.46
N THR A 68 3.89 -18.85 24.63
CA THR A 68 3.80 -18.41 23.24
C THR A 68 2.41 -17.95 22.82
N PHE A 69 2.39 -16.98 21.92
CA PHE A 69 1.20 -16.54 21.18
C PHE A 69 1.55 -16.47 19.71
N TRP A 70 0.65 -16.89 18.83
CA TRP A 70 0.89 -16.80 17.40
C TRP A 70 -0.38 -16.44 16.62
N TRP A 71 -0.15 -15.80 15.49
CA TRP A 71 -1.17 -15.46 14.51
C TRP A 71 -0.69 -15.82 13.11
N ARG A 72 -1.54 -16.45 12.30
CA ARG A 72 -1.29 -16.74 10.88
C ARG A 72 -2.43 -16.23 10.02
N GLN A 73 -2.08 -15.49 8.99
CA GLN A 73 -3.02 -14.95 8.01
C GLN A 73 -2.74 -15.52 6.62
N GLN A 74 -3.80 -16.05 6.00
CA GLN A 74 -3.79 -16.52 4.62
C GLN A 74 -4.88 -15.79 3.84
N GLY A 75 -4.46 -14.83 3.01
CA GLY A 75 -5.39 -13.93 2.32
C GLY A 75 -6.22 -13.10 3.31
N ASN A 76 -7.55 -13.19 3.19
CA ASN A 76 -8.50 -12.49 4.06
C ASN A 76 -8.91 -13.30 5.31
N MET A 77 -8.36 -14.50 5.50
CA MET A 77 -8.66 -15.34 6.66
C MET A 77 -7.45 -15.37 7.59
N GLY A 78 -7.72 -15.26 8.89
CA GLY A 78 -6.70 -15.35 9.94
C GLY A 78 -7.15 -16.27 11.05
N HIS A 79 -6.18 -16.93 11.66
CA HIS A 79 -6.39 -17.74 12.87
C HIS A 79 -5.16 -17.59 13.76
N GLY A 80 -5.38 -17.74 15.07
CA GLY A 80 -4.32 -17.65 16.06
C GLY A 80 -4.51 -18.69 17.16
N GLY A 81 -3.49 -18.78 18.01
CA GLY A 81 -3.46 -19.68 19.13
C GLY A 81 -2.39 -19.27 20.13
N TRP A 82 -2.36 -19.98 21.25
CA TRP A 82 -1.41 -19.74 22.34
C TRP A 82 -1.04 -21.05 23.03
N SER A 83 0.06 -21.05 23.77
CA SER A 83 0.48 -22.18 24.59
C SER A 83 -0.42 -22.35 25.82
N ALA A 84 -0.43 -23.54 26.42
CA ALA A 84 -1.35 -23.86 27.53
C ALA A 84 -1.08 -23.03 28.81
N ASP A 85 0.15 -22.56 28.97
CA ASP A 85 0.67 -21.73 30.05
C ASP A 85 0.58 -20.23 29.77
N TYR A 86 0.00 -19.81 28.64
CA TYR A 86 -0.14 -18.41 28.28
C TYR A 86 -1.18 -17.68 29.15
N ASP A 87 -0.70 -16.84 30.06
CA ASP A 87 -1.51 -15.90 30.85
C ASP A 87 -0.79 -14.54 30.98
N PRO A 88 -0.93 -13.64 30.00
CA PRO A 88 -0.23 -12.36 30.02
C PRO A 88 -0.70 -11.46 31.18
N GLY A 89 -1.96 -11.60 31.62
CA GLY A 89 -2.54 -10.79 32.67
C GLY A 89 -1.94 -11.08 34.05
N ALA A 90 -1.71 -12.36 34.36
CA ALA A 90 -1.11 -12.77 35.63
C ALA A 90 0.33 -12.29 35.81
N HIS A 91 1.07 -12.10 34.71
CA HIS A 91 2.48 -11.68 34.73
C HIS A 91 2.70 -10.19 34.40
N GLY A 92 1.63 -9.44 34.13
CA GLY A 92 1.73 -8.04 33.73
C GLY A 92 2.34 -7.85 32.33
N TYR A 93 2.33 -8.90 31.50
CA TYR A 93 2.85 -8.85 30.14
C TYR A 93 1.86 -8.19 29.18
N ILE A 94 2.41 -7.66 28.10
CA ILE A 94 1.62 -7.15 26.98
C ILE A 94 0.98 -8.31 26.23
N SER A 95 -0.30 -8.20 25.90
CA SER A 95 -1.02 -9.22 25.12
C SER A 95 -0.41 -9.42 23.74
N GLY A 96 -0.49 -10.64 23.22
CA GLY A 96 0.00 -10.99 21.88
C GLY A 96 -0.65 -10.18 20.76
N ASP A 97 -1.92 -9.82 20.90
CA ASP A 97 -2.60 -8.95 19.94
C ASP A 97 -1.95 -7.56 19.87
N THR A 98 -1.59 -6.99 21.01
CA THR A 98 -0.87 -5.70 21.06
C THR A 98 0.51 -5.82 20.42
N LEU A 99 1.25 -6.90 20.69
CA LEU A 99 2.56 -7.13 20.05
C LEU A 99 2.42 -7.29 18.52
N LEU A 100 1.36 -7.94 18.06
CA LEU A 100 1.05 -8.09 16.65
C LEU A 100 0.74 -6.74 15.99
N GLU A 101 -0.01 -5.86 16.66
CA GLU A 101 -0.29 -4.51 16.17
C GLU A 101 0.98 -3.64 16.14
N VAL A 102 1.86 -3.78 17.13
CA VAL A 102 3.19 -3.13 17.09
C VAL A 102 3.98 -3.56 15.84
N LEU A 103 3.95 -4.85 15.48
CA LEU A 103 4.58 -5.31 14.23
C LEU A 103 3.84 -4.81 12.97
N ARG A 104 2.52 -4.63 13.01
CA ARG A 104 1.76 -4.08 11.88
C ARG A 104 2.06 -2.60 11.65
N GLU A 105 2.29 -1.85 12.72
CA GLU A 105 2.68 -0.44 12.65
C GLU A 105 4.10 -0.27 12.06
N LEU A 106 4.98 -1.28 12.25
CA LEU A 106 6.28 -1.32 11.56
C LEU A 106 6.16 -1.61 10.07
N GLU A 107 5.17 -2.41 9.68
CA GLU A 107 4.94 -2.66 8.27
C GLU A 107 4.49 -1.35 7.62
N PRO A 108 5.20 -0.86 6.58
CA PRO A 108 4.75 0.34 5.88
C PRO A 108 3.34 0.05 5.40
N SER A 109 2.38 0.88 5.84
CA SER A 109 0.99 0.76 5.47
C SER A 109 0.90 0.57 3.96
N THR A 110 0.59 -0.65 3.51
CA THR A 110 0.51 -0.98 2.07
C THR A 110 -0.68 -0.33 1.37
N VAL A 111 -1.18 0.80 1.87
CA VAL A 111 -1.86 1.73 1.00
C VAL A 111 -0.76 2.35 0.15
N LYS A 112 -0.61 1.82 -1.07
CA LYS A 112 0.32 2.34 -2.07
C LYS A 112 -0.19 3.72 -2.50
N ASN A 113 -0.07 4.71 -1.62
CA ASN A 113 -0.54 6.09 -1.79
C ASN A 113 0.07 6.70 -3.07
N GLY A 114 1.35 6.42 -3.32
CA GLY A 114 2.02 6.81 -4.56
C GLY A 114 1.44 6.13 -5.82
N GLU A 115 1.09 4.84 -5.76
CA GLU A 115 0.52 4.14 -6.92
C GLU A 115 -0.93 4.58 -7.18
N GLN A 116 -1.73 4.81 -6.13
CA GLN A 116 -3.08 5.33 -6.25
C GLN A 116 -3.08 6.76 -6.81
N PHE A 117 -2.16 7.60 -6.34
CA PHE A 117 -1.95 8.94 -6.89
C PHE A 117 -1.55 8.89 -8.37
N LEU A 118 -0.55 8.07 -8.73
CA LEU A 118 -0.09 7.92 -10.11
C LEU A 118 -1.20 7.35 -11.01
N ALA A 119 -1.92 6.33 -10.56
CA ALA A 119 -3.07 5.78 -11.27
C ALA A 119 -4.16 6.83 -11.48
N GLY A 120 -4.45 7.63 -10.45
CA GLY A 120 -5.40 8.74 -10.51
C GLY A 120 -4.99 9.80 -11.54
N VAL A 121 -3.73 10.24 -11.52
CA VAL A 121 -3.18 11.20 -12.50
C VAL A 121 -3.27 10.67 -13.92
N VAL A 122 -2.90 9.41 -14.16
CA VAL A 122 -3.01 8.78 -15.48
C VAL A 122 -4.47 8.73 -15.94
N LEU A 123 -5.41 8.35 -15.06
CA LEU A 123 -6.83 8.31 -15.38
C LEU A 123 -7.37 9.70 -15.77
N VAL A 124 -6.97 10.76 -15.04
CA VAL A 124 -7.38 12.14 -15.35
C VAL A 124 -6.85 12.57 -16.71
N LEU A 125 -5.58 12.31 -17.01
CA LEU A 125 -4.97 12.70 -18.29
C LEU A 125 -5.61 11.95 -19.47
N VAL A 126 -5.77 10.64 -19.36
CA VAL A 126 -6.41 9.82 -20.40
C VAL A 126 -7.88 10.20 -20.55
N GLY A 127 -8.59 10.41 -19.44
CA GLY A 127 -9.98 10.87 -19.42
C GLY A 127 -10.15 12.23 -20.10
N ALA A 128 -9.27 13.18 -19.82
CA ALA A 128 -9.29 14.51 -20.41
C ALA A 128 -9.06 14.46 -21.93
N VAL A 129 -8.13 13.61 -22.40
CA VAL A 129 -7.92 13.41 -23.84
C VAL A 129 -9.16 12.79 -24.50
N ASN A 130 -9.82 11.83 -23.86
CA ASN A 130 -11.07 11.24 -24.33
C ASN A 130 -12.22 12.28 -24.40
N ALA A 131 -12.29 13.21 -23.43
CA ALA A 131 -13.31 14.24 -23.37
C ALA A 131 -13.09 15.40 -24.36
N ILE A 132 -11.85 15.89 -24.47
CA ILE A 132 -11.51 17.08 -25.27
C ILE A 132 -11.30 16.70 -26.74
N ALA A 133 -10.65 15.57 -27.01
CA ALA A 133 -10.27 15.13 -28.35
C ALA A 133 -10.83 13.74 -28.73
N PRO A 134 -12.17 13.52 -28.63
CA PRO A 134 -12.78 12.20 -28.87
C PRO A 134 -12.56 11.67 -30.30
N ALA A 135 -12.52 12.55 -31.31
CA ALA A 135 -12.28 12.14 -32.69
C ALA A 135 -10.87 11.56 -32.89
N MET A 136 -9.87 12.13 -32.20
CA MET A 136 -8.49 11.63 -32.22
C MET A 136 -8.40 10.25 -31.57
N VAL A 137 -9.06 10.05 -30.42
CA VAL A 137 -9.09 8.75 -29.74
C VAL A 137 -9.79 7.70 -30.59
N TRP A 138 -10.95 8.03 -31.17
CA TRP A 138 -11.64 7.13 -32.08
C TRP A 138 -10.78 6.77 -33.30
N ALA A 139 -10.07 7.72 -33.89
CA ALA A 139 -9.19 7.46 -35.02
C ALA A 139 -8.06 6.47 -34.66
N MET A 140 -7.48 6.64 -33.47
CA MET A 140 -6.44 5.75 -32.94
C MET A 140 -6.98 4.35 -32.60
N SER A 141 -8.18 4.26 -32.02
CA SER A 141 -8.79 2.99 -31.60
C SER A 141 -9.41 2.21 -32.76
N TYR A 142 -10.14 2.88 -33.64
CA TYR A 142 -11.00 2.31 -34.69
C TYR A 142 -10.73 2.84 -36.09
N GLY A 143 -10.32 4.10 -36.24
CA GLY A 143 -10.15 4.75 -37.54
C GLY A 143 -9.15 4.07 -38.48
N TRP A 144 -8.17 3.34 -37.96
CA TRP A 144 -7.24 2.56 -38.79
C TRP A 144 -7.89 1.40 -39.55
N ARG A 145 -9.08 0.94 -39.15
CA ARG A 145 -9.78 -0.21 -39.76
C ARG A 145 -10.51 0.14 -41.06
N PHE A 146 -10.75 1.41 -41.31
CA PHE A 146 -11.61 1.85 -42.40
C PHE A 146 -10.97 3.01 -43.18
N LYS A 147 -11.08 3.00 -44.51
CA LYS A 147 -10.61 4.12 -45.35
C LYS A 147 -11.65 5.24 -45.32
N ASN A 148 -11.20 6.46 -45.04
CA ASN A 148 -12.04 7.68 -45.05
C ASN A 148 -13.28 7.60 -44.15
N ALA A 149 -13.19 6.89 -43.02
CA ALA A 149 -14.28 6.82 -42.07
C ALA A 149 -14.18 7.96 -41.06
N GLU A 150 -15.29 8.65 -40.84
CA GLU A 150 -15.43 9.67 -39.82
C GLU A 150 -16.17 9.09 -38.60
N PRO A 151 -15.82 9.53 -37.38
CA PRO A 151 -16.53 9.13 -36.18
C PRO A 151 -17.97 9.65 -36.25
N SER A 152 -18.93 8.79 -35.91
CA SER A 152 -20.32 9.24 -35.75
C SER A 152 -20.48 10.11 -34.50
N ASP A 153 -21.51 10.96 -34.48
CA ASP A 153 -21.84 11.78 -33.31
C ASP A 153 -22.04 10.93 -32.05
N ALA A 154 -22.68 9.77 -32.20
CA ALA A 154 -22.87 8.81 -31.11
C ALA A 154 -21.53 8.30 -30.56
N ALA A 155 -20.56 7.99 -31.44
CA ALA A 155 -19.23 7.59 -31.01
C ALA A 155 -18.54 8.71 -30.23
N LEU A 156 -18.58 9.94 -30.73
CA LEU A 156 -17.99 11.10 -30.05
C LEU A 156 -18.59 11.34 -28.66
N VAL A 157 -19.91 11.18 -28.51
CA VAL A 157 -20.60 11.29 -27.22
C VAL A 157 -20.15 10.19 -26.25
N ILE A 158 -19.97 8.95 -26.71
CA ILE A 158 -19.50 7.83 -25.88
C ILE A 158 -18.08 8.09 -25.36
N TYR A 159 -17.15 8.50 -26.22
CA TYR A 159 -15.78 8.83 -25.77
C TYR A 159 -15.77 10.00 -24.79
N ARG A 160 -16.60 11.03 -25.04
CA ARG A 160 -16.71 12.16 -24.11
C ARG A 160 -17.22 11.75 -22.74
N PHE A 161 -18.29 10.98 -22.71
CA PHE A 161 -18.88 10.50 -21.46
C PHE A 161 -17.90 9.59 -20.71
N GLY A 162 -17.29 8.62 -21.38
CA GLY A 162 -16.28 7.74 -20.79
C GLY A 162 -15.07 8.51 -20.27
N GLY A 163 -14.61 9.53 -21.01
CA GLY A 163 -13.54 10.43 -20.59
C GLY A 163 -13.86 11.23 -19.34
N ILE A 164 -15.08 11.80 -19.26
CA ILE A 164 -15.54 12.55 -18.08
C ILE A 164 -15.63 11.63 -16.85
N VAL A 165 -16.18 10.42 -17.00
CA VAL A 165 -16.24 9.42 -15.92
C VAL A 165 -14.83 9.05 -15.45
N ALA A 166 -13.89 8.82 -16.37
CA ALA A 166 -12.50 8.57 -16.02
C ALA A 166 -11.86 9.77 -15.29
N CYS A 167 -12.13 11.00 -15.69
CA CYS A 167 -11.66 12.17 -14.95
C CYS A 167 -12.20 12.23 -13.52
N VAL A 168 -13.48 11.92 -13.31
CA VAL A 168 -14.09 11.93 -11.97
C VAL A 168 -13.47 10.86 -11.08
N ILE A 169 -13.32 9.64 -11.58
CA ILE A 169 -12.70 8.54 -10.83
C ILE A 169 -11.23 8.85 -10.54
N GLY A 170 -10.49 9.37 -11.53
CA GLY A 170 -9.09 9.75 -11.36
C GLY A 170 -8.92 10.88 -10.35
N ALA A 171 -9.78 11.90 -10.39
CA ALA A 171 -9.76 13.00 -9.43
C ALA A 171 -10.07 12.50 -8.01
N PHE A 172 -11.02 11.57 -7.86
CA PHE A 172 -11.26 10.91 -6.58
C PHE A 172 -10.00 10.19 -6.09
N LEU A 173 -9.37 9.35 -6.91
CA LEU A 173 -8.14 8.64 -6.53
C LEU A 173 -7.01 9.59 -6.09
N VAL A 174 -6.84 10.73 -6.75
CA VAL A 174 -5.85 11.76 -6.36
C VAL A 174 -6.22 12.47 -5.06
N LEU A 175 -7.49 12.79 -4.86
CA LEU A 175 -7.97 13.49 -3.66
C LEU A 175 -7.97 12.61 -2.41
N PHE A 176 -7.99 11.29 -2.57
CA PHE A 176 -8.01 10.32 -1.47
C PHE A 176 -6.70 9.52 -1.34
N SER A 177 -5.64 9.91 -2.06
CA SER A 177 -4.34 9.23 -1.99
C SER A 177 -3.39 9.79 -0.92
N PHE A 178 -3.83 10.74 -0.10
CA PHE A 178 -3.02 11.41 0.93
C PHE A 178 -3.70 11.39 2.29
#